data_AF-A0A382KET9-F1
#
_entry.id   AF-A0A382KET9-F1
#
_cell.length_a   1.000
_cell.length_b   1.000
_cell.length_c   1.000
_cell.angle_alpha   90.00
_cell.angle_beta   90.00
_cell.angle_gamma   90.00
#
_symmetry.space_group_name_H-M   'P 1'
#
loop_
_entity.id
_entity.type
_entity.pdbx_description
1 polymer ?
#
loop_
_entity_poly.entity_id
_entity_poly.type
_entity_poly.pdbx_seq_one_letter_code
_entity_poly.pdbx_strand_id
1 'polypeptide(L)'
;MGSSTGNPILYTADGIPLKISLVRAQRRSKIIAFSMVLPLLIFILIAFLIPIVDMLLLSVDNSITKDILPKSVQTLQSWDETSGELPDEAVFA
;
A
#
# COMPACT_ATOMS: atom_id res chain seq x y z
N MET A 1 -35.46 -21.97 52.46
CA MET A 1 -34.27 -21.16 52.15
C MET A 1 -33.48 -21.90 51.08
N GLY A 2 -33.69 -21.60 49.78
CA GLY A 2 -33.11 -22.35 48.67
C GLY A 2 -32.06 -21.51 47.94
N SER A 3 -30.82 -21.97 47.93
CA SER A 3 -29.68 -21.38 47.24
C SER A 3 -29.80 -21.53 45.72
N SER A 4 -29.98 -20.44 44.98
CA SER A 4 -29.80 -20.44 43.52
C SER A 4 -28.36 -20.13 43.16
N THR A 5 -27.54 -21.17 43.08
CA THR A 5 -26.19 -21.14 42.52
C THR A 5 -26.31 -21.02 40.99
N GLY A 6 -26.40 -19.81 40.47
CA GLY A 6 -26.44 -19.54 39.04
C GLY A 6 -25.92 -18.13 38.80
N ASN A 7 -24.84 -18.01 38.04
CA ASN A 7 -24.19 -16.73 37.74
C ASN A 7 -25.26 -15.73 37.22
N PRO A 8 -25.61 -14.67 37.98
CA PRO A 8 -26.76 -13.84 37.62
C PRO A 8 -26.41 -13.08 36.34
N ILE A 9 -27.06 -13.47 35.24
CA ILE A 9 -26.91 -12.80 33.95
C ILE A 9 -27.48 -11.41 34.14
N LEU A 10 -26.63 -10.39 34.10
CA LEU A 10 -27.05 -9.00 34.23
C LEU A 10 -27.72 -8.56 32.93
N TYR A 11 -28.92 -8.01 33.02
CA TYR A 11 -29.70 -7.51 31.90
C TYR A 11 -29.68 -5.98 31.89
N THR A 12 -29.70 -5.39 30.70
CA THR A 12 -29.92 -3.95 30.52
C THR A 12 -31.41 -3.65 30.76
N ALA A 13 -31.79 -2.38 30.98
CA ALA A 13 -33.20 -1.97 31.17
C ALA A 13 -34.15 -2.48 30.06
N ASP A 14 -33.59 -2.74 28.86
CA ASP A 14 -34.31 -3.25 27.68
C ASP A 14 -34.35 -4.79 27.58
N GLY A 15 -33.97 -5.52 28.63
CA GLY A 15 -34.01 -7.00 28.67
C GLY A 15 -32.91 -7.72 27.89
N ILE A 16 -31.96 -6.98 27.28
CA ILE A 16 -30.82 -7.55 26.55
C ILE A 16 -29.70 -7.87 27.55
N PRO A 17 -29.06 -9.06 27.48
CA PRO A 17 -27.90 -9.38 28.30
C PRO A 17 -26.81 -8.31 28.18
N LEU A 18 -26.36 -7.77 29.33
CA LEU A 18 -25.40 -6.67 29.42
C LEU A 18 -24.09 -6.98 28.70
N LYS A 19 -23.65 -8.25 28.70
CA LYS A 19 -22.48 -8.69 27.94
C LYS A 19 -22.57 -8.35 26.45
N ILE A 20 -23.77 -8.46 25.86
CA ILE A 20 -23.99 -8.22 24.43
C ILE A 20 -24.00 -6.72 24.14
N SER A 21 -24.66 -5.91 24.98
CA SER A 21 -24.68 -4.46 24.82
C SER A 21 -23.30 -3.84 25.02
N LEU A 22 -22.52 -4.34 25.99
CA LEU A 22 -21.14 -3.92 26.23
C LEU A 22 -20.22 -4.21 25.04
N VAL A 23 -20.26 -5.43 24.48
CA VAL A 23 -19.43 -5.78 23.31
C VAL A 23 -19.79 -4.91 22.10
N ARG A 24 -21.07 -4.61 21.89
CA ARG A 24 -21.53 -3.73 20.80
C ARG A 24 -21.02 -2.30 21.00
N ALA A 25 -21.17 -1.74 22.18
CA ALA A 25 -20.69 -0.40 22.52
C ALA A 25 -19.17 -0.29 22.35
N GLN A 26 -18.43 -1.32 22.82
CA GLN A 26 -16.98 -1.36 22.72
C GLN A 26 -16.50 -1.44 21.25
N ARG A 27 -17.15 -2.24 20.39
CA ARG A 27 -16.82 -2.30 18.95
C ARG A 27 -17.04 -0.95 18.26
N ARG A 28 -18.16 -0.28 18.55
CA ARG A 28 -18.47 1.04 17.99
C ARG A 28 -17.42 2.08 18.38
N SER A 29 -17.04 2.12 19.67
CA SER A 29 -15.99 3.03 20.14
C SER A 29 -14.64 2.76 19.46
N LYS A 30 -14.24 1.49 19.31
CA LYS A 30 -13.01 1.12 18.59
C LYS A 30 -13.03 1.52 17.12
N ILE A 31 -14.13 1.30 16.41
CA ILE A 31 -14.27 1.69 15.00
C ILE A 31 -14.19 3.21 14.85
N ILE A 32 -14.87 3.97 15.71
CA ILE A 32 -14.82 5.44 15.67
C ILE A 32 -13.39 5.93 15.93
N ALA A 33 -12.73 5.41 16.96
CA ALA A 33 -11.34 5.79 17.27
C ALA A 33 -10.38 5.45 16.11
N PHE A 34 -10.50 4.25 15.53
CA PHE A 34 -9.67 3.84 14.40
C PHE A 34 -9.97 4.65 13.12
N SER A 35 -11.23 5.04 12.92
CA SER A 35 -11.64 5.83 11.76
C SER A 35 -10.99 7.22 11.70
N MET A 36 -10.48 7.75 12.82
CA MET A 36 -9.72 9.01 12.80
C MET A 36 -8.33 8.86 12.16
N VAL A 37 -7.71 7.68 12.25
CA VAL A 37 -6.39 7.41 11.67
C VAL A 37 -6.48 6.80 10.27
N LEU A 38 -7.60 6.15 9.97
CA LEU A 38 -7.85 5.46 8.69
C LEU A 38 -7.61 6.33 7.44
N PRO A 39 -8.02 7.62 7.37
CA PRO A 39 -7.79 8.45 6.18
C PRO A 39 -6.30 8.64 5.88
N LEU A 40 -5.51 8.90 6.91
CA LEU A 40 -4.06 9.06 6.77
C LEU A 40 -3.40 7.73 6.38
N LEU A 41 -3.85 6.62 6.97
CA LEU A 41 -3.36 5.28 6.63
C LEU A 41 -3.63 4.93 5.16
N ILE A 42 -4.85 5.19 4.67
CA ILE A 42 -5.20 4.97 3.26
C ILE A 42 -4.32 5.85 2.35
N PHE A 43 -4.12 7.11 2.70
CA PHE A 43 -3.25 8.01 1.94
C PHE A 43 -1.83 7.45 1.84
N ILE A 44 -1.24 7.00 2.95
CA ILE A 44 0.10 6.39 2.98
C ILE A 44 0.13 5.11 2.14
N LEU A 45 -0.87 4.23 2.27
CA LEU A 45 -0.94 3.03 1.46
C LEU A 45 -0.95 3.37 -0.02
N ILE A 46 -1.76 4.32 -0.47
CA ILE A 46 -1.80 4.72 -1.89
C ILE A 46 -0.48 5.35 -2.32
N ALA A 47 0.01 6.33 -1.56
CA ALA A 47 1.19 7.13 -1.91
C ALA A 47 2.48 6.30 -1.97
N PHE A 48 2.57 5.23 -1.18
CA PHE A 48 3.77 4.38 -1.14
C PHE A 48 3.58 3.05 -1.84
N LEU A 49 2.45 2.34 -1.66
CA LEU A 49 2.26 1.01 -2.23
C LEU A 49 2.24 1.05 -3.76
N ILE A 50 1.57 2.05 -4.37
CA ILE A 50 1.49 2.16 -5.83
C ILE A 50 2.90 2.36 -6.43
N PRO A 51 3.69 3.39 -6.03
CA PRO A 51 5.03 3.56 -6.60
C PRO A 51 5.97 2.39 -6.30
N ILE A 52 5.86 1.75 -5.13
CA ILE A 52 6.66 0.57 -4.80
C ILE A 52 6.36 -0.56 -5.80
N VAL A 53 5.08 -0.83 -6.07
CA VAL A 53 4.69 -1.84 -7.06
C VAL A 53 5.22 -1.47 -8.44
N ASP A 54 5.07 -0.22 -8.87
CA ASP A 54 5.57 0.26 -10.16
C ASP A 54 7.09 0.06 -10.28
N MET A 55 7.84 0.40 -9.23
CA MET A 55 9.30 0.22 -9.19
C MET A 55 9.70 -1.26 -9.18
N LEU A 56 8.93 -2.12 -8.49
CA LEU A 56 9.18 -3.56 -8.47
C LEU A 56 8.94 -4.19 -9.85
N LEU A 57 7.86 -3.81 -10.52
CA LEU A 57 7.56 -4.27 -11.87
C LEU A 57 8.63 -3.80 -12.86
N LEU A 58 9.06 -2.54 -12.76
CA LEU A 58 10.17 -1.99 -13.55
C LEU A 58 11.52 -2.69 -13.31
N SER A 59 11.78 -3.13 -12.07
CA SER A 59 13.01 -3.86 -11.72
C SER A 59 13.05 -5.27 -12.31
N VAL A 60 11.88 -5.90 -12.49
CA VAL A 60 11.74 -7.22 -13.13
C VAL A 60 11.74 -7.09 -14.66
N ASP A 61 10.88 -6.22 -15.18
CA ASP A 61 10.75 -5.92 -16.60
C ASP A 61 11.49 -4.61 -16.90
N ASN A 62 12.79 -4.71 -17.15
CA ASN A 62 13.67 -3.57 -17.48
C ASN A 62 13.38 -2.99 -18.90
N SER A 63 12.10 -2.84 -19.24
CA SER A 63 11.57 -2.45 -20.55
C SER A 63 11.47 -0.94 -20.74
N ILE A 64 11.46 -0.13 -19.67
CA ILE A 64 11.43 1.35 -19.78
C ILE A 64 12.74 1.92 -20.33
N THR A 65 13.86 1.19 -20.19
CA THR A 65 15.17 1.65 -20.69
C THR A 65 15.22 1.75 -22.23
N LYS A 66 14.27 1.14 -22.96
CA LYS A 66 14.21 1.26 -24.43
C LYS A 66 13.53 2.54 -24.92
N ASP A 67 12.62 3.13 -24.14
CA ASP A 67 11.80 4.26 -24.61
C ASP A 67 12.28 5.64 -24.10
N ILE A 68 13.11 5.68 -23.06
CA ILE A 68 13.56 6.95 -22.43
C ILE A 68 14.90 7.50 -22.94
N LEU A 69 15.64 6.76 -23.78
CA LEU A 69 16.89 7.22 -24.39
C LEU A 69 16.80 7.34 -25.92
N PRO A 70 15.78 8.03 -26.50
CA PRO A 70 15.58 8.01 -27.95
C PRO A 70 16.72 8.68 -28.72
N LYS A 71 17.43 9.65 -28.14
CA LYS A 71 18.45 10.43 -28.87
C LYS A 71 19.83 9.77 -28.85
N SER A 72 20.33 9.36 -27.69
CA SER A 72 21.68 8.76 -27.60
C SER A 72 21.74 7.34 -28.18
N VAL A 73 20.68 6.54 -28.05
CA VAL A 73 20.65 5.16 -28.56
C VAL A 73 20.56 5.13 -30.09
N GLN A 74 19.84 6.05 -30.73
CA GLN A 74 19.79 6.13 -32.20
C GLN A 74 21.15 6.50 -32.80
N THR A 75 21.85 7.47 -32.22
CA THR A 75 23.16 7.90 -32.73
C THR A 75 24.26 6.87 -32.43
N LEU A 76 24.14 6.11 -31.34
CA LEU A 76 25.02 4.96 -31.05
C LEU A 76 24.79 3.77 -31.99
N GLN A 77 23.57 3.55 -32.50
CA GLN A 77 23.31 2.45 -33.44
C GLN A 77 24.06 2.58 -34.77
N SER A 78 24.37 3.81 -35.20
CA SER A 78 25.17 4.05 -36.40
C SER A 78 26.68 3.96 -36.19
N TRP A 79 27.13 3.79 -34.95
CA TRP A 79 28.55 3.69 -34.61
C TRP A 79 29.04 2.24 -34.70
N ASP A 80 30.20 2.05 -35.32
CA ASP A 80 30.84 0.74 -35.48
C ASP A 80 31.74 0.43 -34.27
N GLU A 81 31.22 -0.44 -33.40
CA GLU A 81 31.89 -0.96 -32.20
C GLU A 81 33.17 -1.76 -32.46
N THR A 82 33.39 -2.23 -33.70
CA THR A 82 34.57 -3.02 -34.09
C THR A 82 35.71 -2.18 -34.67
N SER A 83 35.46 -0.91 -34.98
CA SER A 83 36.42 0.01 -35.60
C SER A 83 37.54 0.46 -34.63
N GLY A 84 37.27 0.45 -33.32
CA GLY A 84 38.17 1.00 -32.31
C GLY A 84 38.23 2.54 -32.25
N GLU A 85 37.45 3.23 -33.08
CA GLU A 85 37.31 4.69 -33.07
C GLU A 85 36.15 5.13 -32.17
N LEU A 86 36.30 6.29 -31.52
CA LEU A 86 35.26 6.84 -30.65
C LEU A 86 34.03 7.26 -31.48
N PRO A 87 32.80 7.15 -30.93
CA PRO A 87 31.60 7.68 -31.57
C PRO A 87 31.71 9.18 -31.80
N ASP A 88 30.99 9.68 -32.81
CA ASP A 88 30.93 11.12 -33.12
C ASP A 88 30.50 11.94 -31.89
N GLU A 89 31.02 13.16 -31.74
CA GLU A 89 30.80 14.02 -30.57
C GLU A 89 29.29 14.25 -30.33
N ALA A 90 28.50 14.24 -31.41
CA ALA A 90 27.04 14.33 -31.39
C ALA A 90 26.35 13.23 -30.55
N VAL A 91 27.04 12.13 -30.25
CA VAL A 91 26.56 11.04 -29.38
C VAL A 91 26.62 11.43 -27.89
N PHE A 92 27.55 12.31 -27.50
CA PHE A 92 27.80 12.70 -26.12
C PHE A 92 27.05 13.97 -25.67
N ALA A 93 26.33 14.64 -26.58
CA ALA A 93 25.66 15.92 -26.37
C ALA A 93 24.18 15.81 -25.95
#